data_AF-A0A9E5HIE7-F1
#
_entry.id   AF-A0A9E5HIE7-F1
#
_cell.length_a   1.000
_cell.length_b   1.000
_cell.length_c   1.000
_cell.angle_alpha   90.00
_cell.angle_beta   90.00
_cell.angle_gamma   90.00
#
_symmetry.space_group_name_H-M   'P 1'
#
loop_
_entity.id
_entity.type
_entity.pdbx_description
1 polymer ?
#
loop_
_entity_poly.entity_id
_entity_poly.type
_entity_poly.pdbx_seq_one_letter_code
_entity_poly.pdbx_strand_id
1 'polypeptide(L)'
;DSALANSTQDAPLWLCHSDEAPVDRIYAWQDRGATLIECAVENGRIAIFDLMKKMAERGLTRIFCEGGGTLAASLLLADVVDHLVGFQSGVVIGAEGQPAIGALGSGKLSEAPEYELKSLQTVGGDILHTWSKVHK
;
A
#
# COMPACT_ATOMS: atom_id res chain seq x y z
N ASP A 1 -20.23 -1.47 13.10
CA ASP A 1 -19.02 -1.01 13.81
C ASP A 1 -17.79 -1.73 13.26
N SER A 2 -16.98 -1.02 12.50
CA SER A 2 -15.69 -1.51 12.01
C SER A 2 -14.56 -0.84 12.79
N ALA A 3 -13.40 -1.50 12.89
CA ALA A 3 -12.23 -0.92 13.54
C ALA A 3 -11.87 0.46 12.94
N LEU A 4 -12.02 0.63 11.62
CA LEU A 4 -11.79 1.90 10.93
C LEU A 4 -12.78 3.00 11.32
N ALA A 5 -14.07 2.67 11.49
CA ALA A 5 -15.06 3.67 11.91
C ALA A 5 -14.80 4.19 13.32
N ASN A 6 -14.19 3.37 14.18
CA ASN A 6 -13.90 3.73 15.56
C ASN A 6 -12.59 4.52 15.70
N SER A 7 -11.69 4.49 14.71
CA SER A 7 -10.39 5.16 14.77
C SER A 7 -10.39 6.62 14.31
N THR A 8 -11.53 7.14 13.85
CA THR A 8 -11.62 8.52 13.31
C THR A 8 -11.37 9.60 14.36
N GLN A 9 -11.49 9.25 15.65
CA GLN A 9 -11.14 10.12 16.77
C GLN A 9 -9.65 10.09 17.12
N ASP A 10 -8.94 9.04 16.71
CA ASP A 10 -7.51 8.85 17.02
C ASP A 10 -6.62 9.50 15.95
N ALA A 11 -7.03 9.44 14.68
CA ALA A 11 -6.34 10.04 13.55
C ALA A 11 -7.30 10.33 12.38
N PRO A 12 -6.95 11.27 11.47
CA PRO A 12 -7.72 11.49 10.24
C PRO A 12 -7.84 10.21 9.41
N LEU A 13 -9.07 9.83 9.04
CA LEU A 13 -9.34 8.70 8.17
C LEU A 13 -9.64 9.19 6.76
N TRP A 14 -8.81 8.81 5.78
CA TRP A 14 -9.03 9.10 4.37
C TRP A 14 -9.39 7.81 3.64
N LEU A 15 -10.50 7.83 2.90
CA LEU A 15 -10.99 6.69 2.13
C LEU A 15 -10.94 7.03 0.65
N CYS A 16 -10.08 6.33 -0.07
CA CYS A 16 -9.95 6.46 -1.52
C CYS A 16 -10.91 5.47 -2.21
N HIS A 17 -11.76 5.96 -3.11
CA HIS A 17 -12.82 5.18 -3.74
C HIS A 17 -12.99 5.52 -5.22
N SER A 18 -13.63 4.66 -6.00
CA SER A 18 -14.01 4.98 -7.38
C SER A 18 -15.30 5.82 -7.41
N ASP A 19 -15.60 6.40 -8.56
CA ASP A 19 -16.88 7.03 -8.87
C ASP A 19 -18.07 6.06 -8.80
N GLU A 20 -17.83 4.75 -8.92
CA GLU A 20 -18.83 3.69 -8.73
C GLU A 20 -19.20 3.40 -7.27
N ALA A 21 -18.57 4.08 -6.29
CA ALA A 21 -18.85 3.85 -4.88
C ALA A 21 -20.33 4.19 -4.54
N PRO A 22 -21.06 3.31 -3.83
CA PRO A 22 -22.46 3.57 -3.49
C PRO A 22 -22.62 4.86 -2.67
N VAL A 23 -23.53 5.72 -3.12
CA VAL A 23 -23.77 7.05 -2.55
C VAL A 23 -24.15 6.99 -1.07
N ASP A 24 -24.94 6.00 -0.68
CA ASP A 24 -25.31 5.73 0.71
C ASP A 24 -24.07 5.43 1.58
N ARG A 25 -23.08 4.71 1.06
CA ARG A 25 -21.81 4.46 1.76
C ARG A 25 -20.93 5.69 1.84
N ILE A 26 -20.90 6.53 0.80
CA ILE A 26 -20.17 7.80 0.82
C ILE A 26 -20.69 8.67 1.99
N TYR A 27 -22.01 8.90 2.04
CA TYR A 27 -22.61 9.68 3.12
C TYR A 27 -22.38 9.05 4.49
N ALA A 28 -22.55 7.72 4.62
CA ALA A 28 -22.33 7.04 5.88
C ALA A 28 -20.90 7.19 6.44
N TRP A 29 -19.90 7.34 5.59
CA TRP A 29 -18.51 7.58 6.00
C TRP A 29 -18.20 9.07 6.23
N GLN A 30 -18.80 9.96 5.44
CA GLN A 30 -18.71 11.41 5.66
C GLN A 30 -19.31 11.78 7.02
N ASP A 31 -20.48 11.23 7.36
CA ASP A 31 -21.14 11.45 8.66
C ASP A 31 -20.30 10.96 9.85
N ARG A 32 -19.38 10.03 9.61
CA ARG A 32 -18.41 9.52 10.60
C ARG A 32 -17.11 10.33 10.67
N GLY A 33 -17.00 11.40 9.89
CA GLY A 33 -15.84 12.30 9.85
C GLY A 33 -14.70 11.82 8.94
N ALA A 34 -14.90 10.80 8.11
CA ALA A 34 -13.90 10.41 7.13
C ALA A 34 -13.80 11.45 6.00
N THR A 35 -12.59 11.67 5.48
CA THR A 35 -12.39 12.39 4.22
C THR A 35 -12.47 11.40 3.06
N LEU A 36 -13.42 11.62 2.16
CA LEU A 36 -13.64 10.75 1.01
C LEU A 36 -12.91 11.34 -0.20
N ILE A 37 -12.12 10.52 -0.87
CA ILE A 37 -11.29 10.93 -2.00
C ILE A 37 -11.66 10.03 -3.16
N GLU A 38 -12.48 10.55 -4.08
CA GLU A 38 -12.72 9.87 -5.34
C GLU A 38 -11.41 9.80 -6.12
N CYS A 39 -11.09 8.64 -6.70
CA CYS A 39 -9.90 8.36 -7.49
C CYS A 39 -10.28 7.77 -8.85
N ALA A 40 -9.47 8.05 -9.86
CA ALA A 40 -9.58 7.42 -11.16
C ALA A 40 -9.39 5.91 -11.05
N VAL A 41 -10.00 5.17 -11.98
CA VAL A 41 -9.93 3.71 -12.05
C VAL A 41 -9.17 3.29 -13.30
N GLU A 42 -8.25 2.35 -13.16
CA GLU A 42 -7.54 1.69 -14.24
C GLU A 42 -7.65 0.17 -14.05
N ASN A 43 -8.06 -0.55 -15.10
CA ASN A 43 -8.25 -2.01 -15.06
C ASN A 43 -9.14 -2.50 -13.88
N GLY A 44 -10.21 -1.76 -13.58
CA GLY A 44 -11.16 -2.08 -12.50
C GLY A 44 -10.61 -1.88 -11.08
N ARG A 45 -9.48 -1.18 -10.93
CA ARG A 45 -8.87 -0.84 -9.63
C ARG A 45 -8.54 0.64 -9.56
N ILE A 46 -8.36 1.16 -8.36
CA ILE A 46 -7.89 2.54 -8.16
C ILE A 46 -6.54 2.71 -8.87
N ALA A 47 -6.45 3.72 -9.73
CA ALA A 47 -5.23 4.07 -10.43
C ALA A 47 -4.21 4.65 -9.44
N ILE A 48 -3.08 3.95 -9.26
CA ILE A 48 -2.08 4.32 -8.25
C ILE A 48 -1.51 5.71 -8.50
N PHE A 49 -1.27 6.09 -9.75
CA PHE A 49 -0.73 7.42 -10.05
C PHE A 49 -1.69 8.56 -9.65
N ASP A 50 -2.99 8.40 -9.90
CA ASP A 50 -4.00 9.37 -9.48
C ASP A 50 -4.13 9.43 -7.94
N LEU A 51 -4.11 8.26 -7.29
CA LEU A 51 -4.07 8.16 -5.83
C LEU A 51 -2.89 8.95 -5.25
N MET A 52 -1.66 8.67 -5.70
CA MET A 52 -0.45 9.34 -5.20
C MET A 52 -0.47 10.84 -5.47
N LYS A 53 -0.95 11.26 -6.66
CA LYS A 53 -1.12 12.69 -6.98
C LYS A 53 -2.09 13.36 -6.02
N LYS A 54 -3.24 12.75 -5.75
CA LYS A 54 -4.26 13.30 -4.83
C LYS A 54 -3.78 13.36 -3.38
N MET A 55 -2.94 12.41 -2.96
CA MET A 55 -2.28 12.45 -1.66
C MET A 55 -1.29 13.62 -1.60
N ALA A 56 -0.45 13.79 -2.62
CA ALA A 56 0.54 14.87 -2.70
C ALA A 56 -0.11 16.26 -2.73
N GLU A 57 -1.21 16.45 -3.49
CA GLU A 57 -2.00 17.68 -3.53
C GLU A 57 -2.55 18.08 -2.14
N ARG A 58 -2.72 17.11 -1.24
CA ARG A 58 -3.15 17.31 0.15
C ARG A 58 -2.00 17.36 1.14
N GLY A 59 -0.76 17.46 0.65
CA GLY A 59 0.45 17.60 1.45
C GLY A 59 1.04 16.29 1.98
N LEU A 60 0.48 15.13 1.62
CA LEU A 60 1.04 13.83 2.00
C LEU A 60 2.16 13.45 1.02
N THR A 61 3.40 13.68 1.44
CA THR A 61 4.61 13.42 0.63
C THR A 61 5.41 12.20 1.09
N ARG A 62 5.01 11.56 2.19
CA ARG A 62 5.58 10.33 2.73
C ARG A 62 4.45 9.43 3.19
N ILE A 63 4.35 8.25 2.58
CA ILE A 63 3.27 7.29 2.83
C ILE A 63 3.92 5.97 3.25
N PHE A 64 3.50 5.46 4.40
CA PHE A 64 3.84 4.11 4.84
C PHE A 64 2.72 3.16 4.43
N CYS A 65 3.03 2.16 3.62
CA CYS A 65 2.07 1.16 3.14
C CYS A 65 2.41 -0.21 3.73
N GLU A 66 1.49 -0.77 4.53
CA GLU A 66 1.64 -2.10 5.13
C GLU A 66 1.04 -3.22 4.27
N GLY A 67 0.30 -2.89 3.21
CA GLY A 67 -0.24 -3.86 2.26
C GLY A 67 -1.74 -3.69 2.01
N GLY A 68 -2.48 -4.73 1.60
CA GLY A 68 -2.04 -6.11 1.37
C GLY A 68 -1.19 -6.32 0.10
N GLY A 69 -0.79 -7.57 -0.17
CA GLY A 69 0.13 -7.90 -1.27
C GLY A 69 -0.32 -7.42 -2.66
N THR A 70 -1.63 -7.35 -2.91
CA THR A 70 -2.17 -6.75 -4.14
C THR A 70 -1.84 -5.26 -4.26
N LEU A 71 -2.02 -4.48 -3.18
CA LEU A 71 -1.68 -3.06 -3.17
C LEU A 71 -0.16 -2.86 -3.30
N ALA A 72 0.63 -3.66 -2.58
CA ALA A 72 2.08 -3.63 -2.69
C ALA A 72 2.54 -3.89 -4.14
N ALA A 73 1.96 -4.88 -4.82
CA ALA A 73 2.24 -5.15 -6.23
C ALA A 73 1.84 -3.97 -7.14
N SER A 74 0.66 -3.36 -6.94
CA SER A 74 0.24 -2.19 -7.71
C SER A 74 1.17 -0.99 -7.53
N LEU A 75 1.66 -0.74 -6.31
CA LEU A 75 2.62 0.32 -6.03
C LEU A 75 3.98 0.06 -6.71
N LEU A 76 4.46 -1.19 -6.66
CA LEU A 76 5.70 -1.60 -7.32
C LEU A 76 5.60 -1.49 -8.85
N LEU A 77 4.49 -1.94 -9.44
CA LEU A 77 4.22 -1.84 -10.88
C LEU A 77 4.11 -0.39 -11.36
N ALA A 78 3.59 0.51 -10.51
CA ALA A 78 3.53 1.94 -10.79
C ALA A 78 4.86 2.66 -10.55
N ASP A 79 5.90 1.94 -10.10
CA ASP A 79 7.26 2.45 -9.87
C ASP A 79 7.35 3.59 -8.82
N VAL A 80 6.42 3.63 -7.87
CA VAL A 80 6.30 4.70 -6.84
C VAL A 80 6.85 4.31 -5.46
N VAL A 81 7.55 3.18 -5.35
CA VAL A 81 8.08 2.66 -4.09
C VAL A 81 9.56 3.01 -3.96
N ASP A 82 9.90 3.89 -3.03
CA ASP A 82 11.29 4.28 -2.76
C ASP A 82 11.99 3.34 -1.76
N HIS A 83 11.22 2.80 -0.80
CA HIS A 83 11.73 2.00 0.30
C HIS A 83 10.90 0.74 0.50
N LEU A 84 11.59 -0.40 0.69
CA LEU A 84 10.99 -1.65 1.10
C LEU A 84 11.47 -2.03 2.49
N VAL A 85 10.52 -2.33 3.37
CA VAL A 85 10.79 -2.79 4.73
C VAL A 85 10.16 -4.18 4.85
N GLY A 86 10.97 -5.19 5.12
CA GLY A 86 10.49 -6.56 5.29
C GLY A 86 10.83 -7.11 6.66
N PHE A 87 9.84 -7.78 7.24
CA PHE A 87 9.99 -8.58 8.44
C PHE A 87 9.89 -10.05 8.06
N GLN A 88 10.86 -10.84 8.51
CA GLN A 88 10.86 -12.29 8.30
C GLN A 88 10.94 -12.99 9.65
N SER A 89 9.93 -13.81 9.92
CA SER A 89 9.91 -14.68 11.11
C SER A 89 10.52 -16.05 10.83
N GLY A 90 10.90 -16.76 11.89
CA GLY A 90 11.30 -18.17 11.83
C GLY A 90 10.13 -19.15 11.67
N VAL A 91 8.90 -18.66 11.49
CA VAL A 91 7.69 -19.49 11.31
C VAL A 91 7.56 -19.91 9.84
N VAL A 92 7.35 -21.21 9.61
CA VAL A 92 7.18 -21.79 8.27
C VAL A 92 5.71 -22.14 8.03
N ILE A 93 5.10 -21.49 7.03
CA ILE A 93 3.68 -21.67 6.68
C ILE A 93 3.51 -22.49 5.39
N GLY A 94 4.50 -22.50 4.50
CA GLY A 94 4.40 -23.17 3.21
C GLY A 94 3.66 -22.35 2.15
N ALA A 95 3.22 -23.02 1.09
CA ALA A 95 2.53 -22.38 -0.05
C ALA A 95 1.11 -21.89 0.31
N GLU A 96 0.60 -22.32 1.46
CA GLU A 96 -0.66 -21.90 2.07
C GLU A 96 -0.59 -20.46 2.61
N GLY A 97 0.62 -19.90 2.72
CA GLY A 97 0.83 -18.51 3.12
C GLY A 97 0.39 -17.52 2.04
N GLN A 98 -0.05 -16.34 2.47
CA GLN A 98 -0.33 -15.24 1.57
C GLN A 98 0.98 -14.56 1.13
N PRO A 99 1.22 -14.33 -0.16
CA PRO A 99 2.43 -13.64 -0.60
C PRO A 99 2.39 -12.16 -0.17
N ALA A 100 3.51 -11.68 0.36
CA ALA A 100 3.68 -10.27 0.78
C ALA A 100 3.59 -9.30 -0.41
N ILE A 101 3.96 -9.75 -1.61
CA ILE A 101 3.82 -9.01 -2.87
C ILE A 101 3.00 -9.90 -3.81
N GLY A 102 1.89 -9.36 -4.33
CA GLY A 102 1.06 -10.02 -5.31
C GLY A 102 1.76 -10.19 -6.67
N ALA A 103 1.03 -10.67 -7.67
CA ALA A 103 1.60 -10.88 -8.99
C ALA A 103 2.10 -9.56 -9.62
N LEU A 104 3.37 -9.54 -10.03
CA LEU A 104 3.99 -8.45 -10.80
C LEU A 104 3.98 -8.73 -12.32
N GLY A 105 3.37 -9.84 -12.74
CA GLY A 105 3.38 -10.30 -14.13
C GLY A 105 4.59 -11.16 -14.49
N SER A 106 4.56 -11.74 -15.68
CA SER A 106 5.64 -12.57 -16.25
C SER A 106 6.56 -11.69 -17.10
N GLY A 107 7.40 -10.88 -16.45
CA GLY A 107 8.44 -10.10 -17.11
C GLY A 107 9.78 -10.84 -17.21
N LYS A 108 10.75 -10.24 -17.88
CA LYS A 108 12.16 -10.68 -17.79
C LYS A 108 12.72 -10.26 -16.44
N LEU A 109 13.65 -11.05 -15.88
CA LEU A 109 14.32 -10.67 -14.63
C LEU A 109 15.01 -9.29 -14.71
N SER A 110 15.48 -8.91 -15.89
CA SER A 110 16.06 -7.58 -16.15
C SER A 110 15.08 -6.41 -16.03
N GLU A 111 13.77 -6.69 -16.03
CA GLU A 111 12.68 -5.71 -15.87
C GLU A 111 12.17 -5.69 -14.42
N ALA A 112 12.66 -6.58 -13.55
CA ALA A 112 12.26 -6.62 -12.16
C ALA A 112 12.79 -5.38 -11.41
N PRO A 113 11.99 -4.79 -10.50
CA PRO A 113 12.44 -3.69 -9.64
C PRO A 113 13.67 -4.08 -8.83
N GLU A 114 14.71 -3.24 -8.88
CA GLU A 114 15.98 -3.49 -8.21
C GLU A 114 16.12 -2.56 -6.99
N TYR A 115 16.53 -3.15 -5.86
CA TYR A 115 16.71 -2.45 -4.60
C TYR A 115 18.05 -2.81 -3.97
N GLU A 116 18.65 -1.85 -3.30
CA GLU A 116 19.91 -2.01 -2.56
C GLU A 116 19.61 -2.24 -1.08
N LEU A 117 20.22 -3.25 -0.47
CA LEU A 117 20.10 -3.51 0.96
C LEU A 117 20.73 -2.37 1.76
N LYS A 118 19.97 -1.76 2.66
CA LYS A 118 20.43 -0.66 3.51
C LYS A 118 20.68 -1.07 4.95
N SER A 119 19.88 -1.98 5.50
CA SER A 119 20.13 -2.52 6.83
C SER A 119 19.59 -3.93 7.00
N LEU A 120 20.23 -4.71 7.85
CA LEU A 120 19.76 -6.00 8.33
C LEU A 120 19.96 -6.05 9.86
N GLN A 121 18.88 -6.29 10.62
CA GLN A 121 18.93 -6.36 12.08
C GLN A 121 17.93 -7.37 12.62
N THR A 122 18.14 -7.82 13.86
CA THR A 122 17.15 -8.64 14.58
C THR A 122 16.16 -7.76 15.32
N VAL A 123 14.90 -8.19 15.37
CA VAL A 123 13.83 -7.56 16.17
C VAL A 123 13.11 -8.68 16.93
N GLY A 124 13.42 -8.82 18.22
CA GLY A 124 12.97 -9.99 18.98
C GLY A 124 13.50 -11.30 18.37
N GLY A 125 12.60 -12.19 17.96
CA GLY A 125 12.92 -13.45 17.29
C GLY A 125 12.95 -13.39 15.75
N ASP A 126 12.66 -12.21 15.18
CA ASP A 126 12.52 -12.01 13.73
C ASP A 126 13.68 -11.19 13.16
N ILE A 127 13.71 -11.08 11.83
CA ILE A 127 14.66 -10.26 11.08
C ILE A 127 13.93 -9.08 10.45
N LEU A 128 14.50 -7.89 10.58
CA LEU A 128 14.13 -6.68 9.85
C LEU A 128 15.20 -6.37 8.81
N HIS A 129 14.79 -6.27 7.55
CA HIS A 129 15.63 -5.80 6.46
C HIS A 129 15.01 -4.59 5.76
N THR A 130 15.82 -3.57 5.51
CA THR A 130 15.40 -2.37 4.77
C THR A 130 16.17 -2.25 3.47
N TRP A 131 15.47 -1.85 2.43
CA TRP A 131 16.01 -1.67 1.09
C TRP A 131 15.58 -0.32 0.53
N SER A 132 16.39 0.27 -0.34
CA SER A 132 16.03 1.46 -1.10
C SER A 132 16.13 1.21 -2.60
N LYS A 133 15.26 1.87 -3.36
CA LYS A 133 15.26 1.79 -4.82
C LYS A 133 16.61 2.24 -5.37
N VAL A 134 17.09 1.54 -6.39
CA VAL A 134 18.28 1.96 -7.15
C VAL A 134 17.84 2.99 -8.19
N HIS A 135 18.28 4.24 -8.04
CA HIS A 135 18.13 5.25 -9.09
C HIS A 135 19.25 5.07 -10.11
N LYS A 136 18.90 4.77 -11.36
CA LYS A 136 19.84 4.74 -12.50
C LYS A 136 20.03 6.14 -13.08
#